data_AF-A0A6C0ESN4-F1
#
_entry.id   AF-A0A6C0ESN4-F1
#
_cell.length_a   1.000
_cell.length_b   1.000
_cell.length_c   1.000
_cell.angle_alpha   90.00
_cell.angle_beta   90.00
_cell.angle_gamma   90.00
#
_symmetry.space_group_name_H-M   'P 1'
#
loop_
_entity.id
_entity.type
_entity.pdbx_description
1 polymer ?
#
loop_
_entity_poly.entity_id
_entity_poly.type
_entity_poly.pdbx_seq_one_letter_code
_entity_poly.pdbx_strand_id
1 'polypeptide(L)' 'MEFFKHPKQVCMTYFEHFCFSMEMAYILGLGSLKAVIHAIYPDFYITSTTDAIDYIQKRLKTVGCR' A
#
# COMPACT_ATOMS: atom_id res chain seq x y z
N MET A 1 3.20 4.56 27.77
CA MET A 1 3.04 4.51 26.30
C MET A 1 4.18 3.68 25.76
N GLU A 2 3.90 2.52 25.18
CA GLU A 2 4.96 1.71 24.56
C GLU A 2 5.01 2.01 23.06
N PHE A 3 6.11 2.63 22.64
CA PHE A 3 6.44 2.84 21.24
C PHE A 3 6.79 1.49 20.58
N PHE A 4 6.55 1.35 19.27
CA PHE A 4 6.94 0.18 18.46
C PHE A 4 6.31 -1.18 18.85
N LYS A 5 5.13 -1.18 19.50
CA LYS A 5 4.34 -2.41 19.67
C LYS A 5 3.85 -2.98 18.36
N HIS A 6 3.45 -2.12 17.43
CA HIS A 6 2.76 -2.53 16.21
C HIS A 6 3.59 -3.48 15.33
N PRO A 7 4.87 -3.22 15.02
CA PRO A 7 5.70 -4.18 14.28
C PRO A 7 5.75 -5.57 14.93
N LYS A 8 5.86 -5.63 16.27
CA LYS A 8 5.88 -6.91 17.02
C LYS A 8 4.54 -7.66 16.92
N GLN A 9 3.42 -6.94 16.94
CA GLN A 9 2.08 -7.54 16.84
C GLN A 9 1.83 -8.21 15.50
N VAL A 10 2.48 -7.72 14.44
CA VAL A 10 2.38 -8.30 13.08
C VAL A 10 3.61 -9.13 12.72
N CYS A 11 4.40 -9.55 13.72
CA CYS A 11 5.58 -10.40 13.54
C CYS A 11 6.61 -9.82 12.56
N MET A 12 6.86 -8.51 12.62
CA MET A 12 7.84 -7.81 11.78
C MET A 12 8.86 -7.07 12.64
N THR A 13 10.10 -6.99 12.16
CA THR A 13 11.07 -6.00 12.64
C THR A 13 10.62 -4.59 12.23
N TYR A 14 11.13 -3.56 12.92
CA TYR A 14 10.83 -2.17 12.54
C TYR A 14 11.20 -1.88 11.08
N PHE A 15 12.35 -2.39 10.62
CA PHE A 15 12.82 -2.15 9.26
C PHE A 15 11.91 -2.80 8.22
N GLU A 16 11.47 -4.04 8.43
CA GLU A 16 10.50 -4.70 7.54
C GLU A 16 9.17 -3.92 7.50
N HIS A 17 8.67 -3.51 8.67
CA HIS A 17 7.41 -2.75 8.77
C HIS A 17 7.52 -1.39 8.07
N PHE A 18 8.64 -0.70 8.25
CA PHE A 18 8.93 0.57 7.60
C PHE A 18 9.01 0.41 6.07
N CYS A 19 9.79 -0.55 5.57
CA CYS A 19 9.92 -0.82 4.15
C CYS A 19 8.56 -1.17 3.51
N PHE A 20 7.77 -2.01 4.18
CA PHE A 20 6.41 -2.32 3.73
C PHE A 20 5.52 -1.07 3.70
N SER A 21 5.56 -0.25 4.75
CA SER A 21 4.78 0.99 4.82
C SER A 21 5.17 1.98 3.72
N MET A 22 6.46 2.09 3.41
CA MET A 22 6.96 2.93 2.31
C MET A 22 6.54 2.39 0.93
N GLU A 23 6.53 1.07 0.75
CA GLU A 23 5.99 0.44 -0.46
C GLU A 23 4.49 0.79 -0.64
N MET A 24 3.69 0.67 0.43
CA MET A 24 2.28 1.06 0.39
C MET A 24 2.09 2.54 0.09
N ALA A 25 2.90 3.42 0.69
CA ALA A 25 2.87 4.85 0.44
C ALA A 25 3.16 5.17 -1.04
N TYR A 26 4.17 4.51 -1.64
CA TYR A 26 4.49 4.68 -3.05
C TYR A 26 3.32 4.27 -3.96
N ILE A 27 2.72 3.10 -3.71
CA ILE A 27 1.62 2.58 -4.54
C ILE A 27 0.36 3.44 -4.40
N LEU A 28 0.01 3.83 -3.18
CA LEU A 28 -1.13 4.71 -2.93
C LEU A 28 -0.91 6.10 -3.54
N GLY A 29 0.29 6.65 -3.44
CA GLY A 29 0.64 7.92 -4.06
C GLY A 29 0.56 7.87 -5.59
N LEU A 30 1.13 6.82 -6.20
CA LEU A 30 1.05 6.62 -7.65
C LEU A 30 -0.39 6.34 -8.10
N GLY A 31 -1.15 5.55 -7.35
CA GLY A 31 -2.57 5.28 -7.60
C GLY A 31 -3.40 6.55 -7.53
N SER A 32 -3.15 7.41 -6.55
CA SER A 32 -3.78 8.73 -6.42
C SER A 32 -3.50 9.62 -7.63
N LEU A 33 -2.23 9.70 -8.06
CA LEU A 33 -1.86 10.46 -9.26
C LEU A 33 -2.57 9.94 -10.51
N LYS A 34 -2.60 8.62 -10.71
CA LYS A 34 -3.30 7.99 -11.85
C LYS A 34 -4.81 8.23 -11.80
N ALA A 35 -5.43 8.18 -10.62
CA ALA A 35 -6.85 8.47 -10.44
C ALA A 35 -7.18 9.94 -10.77
N VAL A 36 -6.31 10.88 -10.41
CA VAL A 36 -6.45 12.29 -10.81
C VAL A 36 -6.35 12.44 -12.33
N ILE A 37 -5.38 11.79 -12.98
CA ILE A 37 -5.26 11.83 -14.44
C ILE A 37 -6.48 11.20 -15.11
N HIS A 38 -6.96 10.05 -14.62
CA HIS A 38 -8.18 9.40 -15.10
C HIS A 38 -9.42 10.30 -14.94
N ALA A 39 -9.52 11.08 -13.87
CA ALA A 39 -10.62 12.02 -13.69
C ALA A 39 -10.61 13.18 -14.71
N ILE A 40 -9.43 13.58 -15.22
CA ILE A 40 -9.29 14.59 -16.27
C ILE A 40 -9.44 13.97 -17.67
N TYR A 41 -8.85 12.80 -17.87
CA TYR A 41 -8.83 12.03 -19.13
C TYR A 41 -9.26 10.58 -18.85
N PRO A 42 -10.58 10.28 -18.95
CA PRO A 42 -11.14 8.97 -18.56
C PRO A 42 -10.57 7.76 -19.28
N ASP A 43 -10.05 7.94 -20.50
CA ASP A 43 -9.49 6.81 -21.27
C ASP A 43 -8.10 6.37 -20.78
N PHE A 44 -7.46 7.15 -19.89
CA PHE A 44 -6.18 6.79 -19.30
C PHE A 44 -6.37 6.11 -17.94
N TYR A 45 -5.53 5.11 -17.67
CA TYR A 45 -5.45 4.43 -16.37
C TYR A 45 -6.76 3.82 -15.86
N ILE A 46 -7.63 3.37 -16.77
CA ILE A 46 -8.98 2.84 -16.51
C ILE A 46 -9.02 1.81 -15.37
N THR A 47 -8.09 0.86 -15.35
CA THR A 47 -8.04 -0.21 -14.33
C THR A 47 -7.12 0.10 -13.16
N SER A 48 -6.41 1.24 -13.19
CA SER A 48 -5.27 1.48 -12.30
C SER A 48 -5.61 1.48 -10.81
N THR A 49 -6.80 1.98 -10.45
CA THR A 49 -7.28 1.95 -9.06
C THR A 49 -7.54 0.52 -8.60
N THR A 50 -8.22 -0.27 -9.42
CA THR A 50 -8.49 -1.69 -9.12
C THR A 50 -7.19 -2.47 -9.01
N ASP A 51 -6.28 -2.30 -9.96
CA ASP A 51 -4.98 -2.98 -9.98
C ASP A 51 -4.15 -2.64 -8.72
N ALA A 52 -4.17 -1.37 -8.28
CA ALA A 52 -3.49 -0.93 -7.06
C ALA A 52 -4.11 -1.56 -5.81
N ILE A 53 -5.44 -1.60 -5.71
CA ILE A 53 -6.15 -2.20 -4.57
C ILE A 53 -5.88 -3.71 -4.50
N ASP A 54 -5.98 -4.41 -5.62
CA ASP A 54 -5.73 -5.86 -5.69
C ASP A 54 -4.30 -6.20 -5.27
N TYR A 55 -3.33 -5.40 -5.73
CA TYR A 55 -1.94 -5.52 -5.30
C TYR A 55 -1.80 -5.32 -3.78
N ILE A 56 -2.35 -4.23 -3.23
CA ILE A 56 -2.29 -3.92 -1.80
C ILE A 56 -2.94 -5.05 -0.99
N GLN A 57 -4.12 -5.52 -1.38
CA GLN A 57 -4.81 -6.61 -0.70
C GLN A 57 -3.99 -7.90 -0.72
N LYS A 58 -3.38 -8.24 -1.86
CA LYS A 58 -2.50 -9.41 -1.97
C LYS A 58 -1.31 -9.26 -1.03
N ARG A 59 -0.64 -8.10 -1.03
CA ARG A 59 0.53 -7.85 -0.19
C ARG A 59 0.19 -7.88 1.30
N LEU A 60 -0.92 -7.28 1.71
CA LEU A 60 -1.42 -7.34 3.09
C LEU A 60 -1.72 -8.78 3.55
N LYS A 61 -2.08 -9.69 2.64
CA LYS A 61 -2.30 -11.12 2.97
C LYS A 61 -1.02 -11.90 3.13
N THR A 62 0.08 -11.45 2.51
CA THR A 62 1.36 -12.19 2.49
C THR A 62 2.39 -11.63 3.46
N VAL A 63 2.23 -10.40 3.96
CA VAL A 63 3.19 -9.75 4.86
C VAL A 63 2.78 -9.92 6.32
N GLY A 64 3.76 -10.19 7.18
CA GLY A 64 3.58 -10.31 8.62
C GLY A 64 2.65 -11.46 9.04
N CYS A 65 2.36 -11.52 10.33
CA CYS A 65 1.32 -12.37 10.90
C CYS A 65 0.04 -11.56 11.17
N ARG A 66 -1.07 -12.27 11.40
CA ARG A 66 -2.40 -11.71 11.66
C ARG A 66 -3.01 -12.33 12.89
#